data_AF-A0AAW0HLJ9-F1
#
_entry.id   AF-A0AAW0HLJ9-F1
#
_cell.length_a   1.000
_cell.length_b   1.000
_cell.length_c   1.000
_cell.angle_alpha   90.00
_cell.angle_beta   90.00
_cell.angle_gamma   90.00
#
_symmetry.space_group_name_H-M   'P 1'
#
loop_
_entity.id
_entity.type
_entity.pdbx_description
1 polymer ?
#
loop_
_entity_poly.entity_id
_entity_poly.type
_entity_poly.pdbx_seq_one_letter_code
_entity_poly.pdbx_strand_id
1 'polypeptide(L)'
;MENTPLRSVAEVFAHLLYTDSLPWSAVECIKLSEGTTPSSSRIFVKILFQELCECMGLPQLNARLKDERDSHSLKDYPDTAH
;
A
#
# COMPACT_ATOMS: atom_id res chain seq x y z
N MET A 1 20.17 16.98 6.67
CA MET A 1 20.02 16.18 5.44
C MET A 1 19.56 14.79 5.90
N GLU A 2 18.27 14.59 6.16
CA GLU A 2 17.75 13.39 6.87
C GLU A 2 16.46 12.82 6.24
N ASN A 3 15.91 13.39 5.16
CA ASN A 3 14.63 12.92 4.59
C ASN A 3 14.71 12.45 3.13
N THR A 4 15.85 12.61 2.46
CA THR A 4 16.02 12.24 1.05
C THR A 4 15.83 10.74 0.78
N PRO A 5 16.45 9.81 1.56
CA PRO A 5 16.29 8.38 1.26
C PRO A 5 14.88 7.87 1.56
N LEU A 6 14.23 8.34 2.62
CA LEU A 6 12.86 7.93 2.96
C LEU A 6 11.85 8.36 1.89
N ARG A 7 12.03 9.56 1.34
CA ARG A 7 11.21 10.06 0.24
C ARG A 7 11.38 9.20 -1.02
N SER A 8 12.61 8.95 -1.45
CA SER A 8 12.86 8.13 -2.64
C SER A 8 12.33 6.71 -2.50
N VAL A 9 12.43 6.10 -1.31
CA VAL A 9 11.85 4.78 -1.06
C VAL A 9 10.32 4.84 -1.13
N ALA A 10 9.68 5.85 -0.54
CA ALA A 10 8.23 6.03 -0.62
C ALA A 10 7.73 6.23 -2.05
N GLU A 11 8.45 7.00 -2.87
CA GLU A 11 8.15 7.21 -4.29
C GLU A 11 8.20 5.87 -5.08
N VAL A 12 9.20 5.02 -4.83
CA VAL A 12 9.29 3.69 -5.44
C VAL A 12 8.11 2.80 -5.03
N PHE A 13 7.77 2.74 -3.74
CA PHE A 13 6.62 1.95 -3.28
C PHE A 13 5.30 2.46 -3.82
N ALA A 14 5.11 3.79 -3.90
CA ALA A 14 3.95 4.39 -4.53
C ALA A 14 3.84 3.93 -5.99
N HIS A 15 4.95 3.96 -6.73
CA HIS A 15 5.02 3.49 -8.12
C HIS A 15 4.61 2.03 -8.28
N LEU A 16 5.16 1.15 -7.45
CA LEU A 16 4.84 -0.27 -7.49
C LEU A 16 3.36 -0.55 -7.18
N LEU A 17 2.77 0.19 -6.24
CA LEU A 17 1.35 0.06 -5.89
C LEU A 17 0.42 0.59 -6.98
N TYR A 18 0.65 1.79 -7.50
CA TYR A 18 -0.27 2.38 -8.49
C TYR A 18 -0.19 1.69 -9.86
N THR A 19 0.94 1.06 -10.19
CA THR A 19 1.12 0.26 -11.41
C THR A 19 0.68 -1.19 -11.24
N ASP A 20 0.11 -1.57 -10.09
CA ASP A 20 -0.25 -2.95 -9.73
C ASP A 20 0.92 -3.95 -9.85
N SER A 21 2.16 -3.48 -9.74
CA SER A 21 3.38 -4.32 -9.68
C SER A 21 3.59 -4.96 -8.30
N LEU A 22 2.94 -4.40 -7.26
CA LEU A 22 2.92 -4.90 -5.89
C LEU A 22 1.46 -4.97 -5.43
N PRO A 23 1.02 -6.11 -4.85
CA PRO A 23 -0.38 -6.28 -4.44
C PRO A 23 -0.75 -5.28 -3.33
N TRP A 24 -1.96 -4.74 -3.41
CA TRP A 24 -2.45 -3.75 -2.44
C TRP A 24 -2.61 -4.33 -1.03
N SER A 25 -2.74 -5.65 -0.89
CA SER A 25 -2.70 -6.35 0.41
C SER A 25 -1.37 -6.13 1.17
N ALA A 26 -0.28 -5.78 0.48
CA ALA A 26 0.97 -5.40 1.15
C ALA A 26 0.83 -4.13 2.01
N VAL A 27 -0.15 -3.27 1.74
CA VAL A 27 -0.46 -2.09 2.55
C VAL A 27 -0.95 -2.49 3.95
N GLU A 28 -1.55 -3.67 4.11
CA GLU A 28 -1.97 -4.20 5.42
C GLU A 28 -0.81 -4.44 6.39
N CYS A 29 0.42 -4.59 5.87
CA CYS A 29 1.62 -4.69 6.70
C CYS A 29 1.96 -3.37 7.41
N ILE A 30 1.42 -2.24 6.95
CA ILE A 30 1.62 -0.92 7.56
C ILE A 30 0.75 -0.82 8.81
N LYS A 31 1.36 -1.08 9.97
CA LYS A 31 0.70 -0.95 11.28
C LYS A 31 0.98 0.43 11.88
N LEU A 32 -0.08 1.21 12.09
CA LEU A 32 -0.02 2.46 12.82
C LEU A 32 -0.54 2.24 14.24
N SER A 33 0.26 2.58 15.25
CA SER A 33 -0.11 2.52 16.66
C SER A 33 0.35 3.78 17.38
N GLU A 34 -0.51 4.36 18.21
CA GLU A 34 -0.33 5.68 18.82
C GLU A 34 0.92 5.78 19.71
N GLY A 35 1.30 4.70 20.38
CA GLY A 35 2.43 4.66 21.33
C GLY A 35 3.76 4.08 20.81
N THR A 36 3.78 3.42 19.65
CA THR A 36 4.95 2.61 19.21
C THR A 36 5.43 2.90 17.80
N THR A 37 4.78 3.80 17.05
CA THR A 37 5.22 4.15 15.69
C THR A 37 6.35 5.17 15.75
N PRO A 38 7.56 4.85 15.26
CA PRO A 38 8.66 5.82 15.16
C PRO A 38 8.27 7.01 14.28
N SER A 39 8.83 8.20 14.56
CA SER A 39 8.58 9.40 13.74
C SER A 39 8.91 9.20 12.26
N SER A 40 9.96 8.43 11.95
CA SER A 40 10.34 8.07 10.57
C SER A 40 9.27 7.24 9.84
N SER A 41 8.64 6.28 10.53
CA SER A 41 7.55 5.47 9.96
C SER A 41 6.32 6.34 9.66
N ARG A 42 5.98 7.29 10.54
CA ARG A 42 4.90 8.26 10.28
C ARG A 42 5.20 9.15 9.07
N ILE A 43 6.44 9.60 8.93
CA ILE A 43 6.89 10.42 7.78
C ILE A 43 6.80 9.60 6.49
N PHE A 44 7.28 8.36 6.50
CA PHE A 44 7.21 7.46 5.35
C PHE A 44 5.76 7.27 4.87
N VAL A 45 4.85 6.93 5.79
CA VAL A 45 3.43 6.72 5.47
C VAL A 45 2.81 7.98 4.89
N LYS A 46 3.11 9.15 5.49
CA LYS A 46 2.63 10.43 4.97
C LYS A 46 3.09 10.67 3.52
N ILE A 47 4.38 10.45 3.23
CA ILE A 47 4.92 10.67 1.89
C ILE A 47 4.32 9.65 0.91
N LEU A 48 4.27 8.37 1.28
CA LEU A 48 3.70 7.31 0.44
C LEU A 48 2.28 7.63 -0.02
N PHE A 49 1.39 8.03 0.89
CA PHE A 49 0.02 8.36 0.56
C PHE A 49 -0.12 9.69 -0.19
N GLN A 50 0.78 10.65 0.03
CA GLN A 50 0.84 11.87 -0.78
C GLN A 50 1.18 11.54 -2.24
N GLU A 51 2.26 10.78 -2.48
CA GLU A 51 2.67 10.39 -3.83
C GLU A 51 1.60 9.54 -4.54
N LEU A 52 0.97 8.60 -3.84
CA LEU A 52 -0.15 7.83 -4.39
C LEU A 52 -1.31 8.74 -4.80
N CYS A 53 -1.66 9.72 -3.96
CA CYS A 53 -2.72 10.67 -4.27
C CYS A 53 -2.38 11.56 -5.47
N GLU A 54 -1.12 11.96 -5.63
CA GLU A 54 -0.64 12.70 -6.81
C GLU A 54 -0.71 11.84 -8.09
N CYS A 55 -0.40 10.54 -8.00
CA CYS A 55 -0.37 9.65 -9.16
C CYS A 55 -1.76 9.27 -9.69
N MET A 56 -2.75 9.06 -8.80
CA MET A 56 -4.05 8.48 -9.17
C MET A 56 -5.26 9.31 -8.73
N GLY A 57 -5.05 10.32 -7.89
CA GLY A 57 -6.12 11.11 -7.29
C GLY A 57 -6.78 10.44 -6.09
N LEU A 58 -7.33 11.27 -5.20
CA LEU A 58 -8.00 10.83 -3.97
C LEU A 58 -9.19 9.87 -4.20
N PRO A 59 -10.07 10.06 -5.22
CA PRO A 59 -11.20 9.16 -5.42
C PRO A 59 -10.78 7.73 -5.74
N GLN A 60 -9.79 7.55 -6.62
CA GLN A 60 -9.30 6.23 -7.02
C GLN A 60 -8.50 5.58 -5.89
N LEU A 61 -7.68 6.35 -5.18
CA LEU A 61 -6.96 5.88 -3.99
C LEU A 61 -7.93 5.37 -2.91
N ASN A 62 -8.98 6.13 -2.62
CA ASN A 62 -10.01 5.73 -1.64
C ASN A 62 -10.75 4.46 -2.07
N ALA A 63 -11.01 4.28 -3.37
CA ALA A 63 -11.61 3.06 -3.89
C ALA A 63 -10.68 1.85 -3.67
N ARG A 64 -9.39 1.99 -4.00
CA ARG A 64 -8.37 0.93 -3.81
C ARG A 64 -8.19 0.54 -2.34
N LEU A 65 -8.19 1.51 -1.42
CA LEU A 65 -8.02 1.24 0.01
C LEU A 65 -9.24 0.55 0.66
N LYS A 66 -10.41 0.64 0.03
CA LYS A 66 -11.64 -0.01 0.48
C LYS A 66 -11.95 -1.29 -0.28
N ASP A 67 -11.08 -1.66 -1.22
CA ASP A 67 -11.31 -2.76 -2.11
C ASP A 67 -11.03 -4.08 -1.38
N GLU A 68 -12.08 -4.74 -0.89
CA GLU A 68 -12.00 -6.03 -0.17
C GLU A 68 -11.75 -7.23 -1.10
N ARG A 69 -11.26 -7.00 -2.33
CA ARG A 69 -11.20 -8.03 -3.38
C ARG A 69 -10.18 -9.15 -3.17
N ASP A 70 -9.24 -9.04 -2.23
CA ASP A 70 -8.15 -10.03 -2.10
C ASP A 70 -8.46 -11.20 -1.13
N SER A 71 -9.52 -11.14 -0.30
CA SER A 71 -9.82 -12.22 0.66
C SER A 71 -10.56 -13.44 0.07
N HIS A 72 -10.87 -13.46 -1.24
CA HIS A 72 -11.70 -14.51 -1.84
C HIS A 72 -11.06 -15.34 -2.98
N SER A 73 -9.83 -15.05 -3.44
CA SER A 73 -9.24 -15.76 -4.60
C SER A 73 -8.55 -17.10 -4.29
N LEU A 74 -8.66 -17.63 -3.06
CA LEU A 74 -8.14 -18.96 -2.71
C LEU A 74 -9.25 -19.93 -2.27
N LYS A 75 -10.38 -19.97 -2.99
CA LYS A 75 -11.41 -21.00 -2.79
C LYS A 75 -11.87 -21.76 -4.02
N ASP A 76 -11.41 -21.41 -5.23
CA ASP A 76 -11.82 -22.10 -6.45
C ASP A 76 -10.70 -22.98 -7.02
N TYR A 77 -10.26 -23.99 -6.27
CA TYR A 77 -9.70 -25.19 -6.90
C TYR A 77 -10.77 -26.28 -6.82
N PRO A 78 -11.58 -26.49 -7.87
CA PRO A 78 -12.46 -27.65 -7.90
C PRO A 78 -11.59 -28.90 -7.93
N ASP A 79 -11.60 -29.63 -6.82
CA ASP A 79 -11.03 -30.96 -6.69
C ASP A 79 -11.72 -31.88 -7.71
N THR A 80 -11.14 -31.94 -8.91
CA THR A 80 -11.55 -32.85 -9.98
C THR A 80 -10.39 -33.81 -10.23
N ALA A 81 -10.15 -34.68 -9.24
CA ALA A 81 -9.40 -35.91 -9.45
C ALA A 81 -10.40 -37.05 -9.68
N HIS A 82 -10.52 -37.43 -10.95
CA HIS A 82 -11.15 -38.66 -11.40
C HIS A 82 -10.14 -39.80 -11.37
#